data_AF-Q2K559-F1
#
_entry.id   AF-Q2K559-F1
#
_cell.length_a   1.000
_cell.length_b   1.000
_cell.length_c   1.000
_cell.angle_alpha   90.00
_cell.angle_beta   90.00
_cell.angle_gamma   90.00
#
_symmetry.space_group_name_H-M   'P 1'
#
loop_
_entity.id
_entity.type
_entity.pdbx_description
1 polymer ?
#
loop_
_entity_poly.entity_id
_entity_poly.type
_entity_poly.pdbx_seq_one_letter_code
_entity_poly.pdbx_strand_id
1 'polypeptide(L)'
;MNDHHPDGFTMIGLHKLAAQSSDGLVPELYELFQQHAGRQQIYPNVTLFPTWEARMPGEATTRPLGAAAANGNNILAFPSRAARAAKRKA
;
A
#
# COMPACT_ATOMS: atom_id res chain seq x y z
N MET A 1 -23.57 -6.86 -11.80
CA MET A 1 -23.89 -6.77 -10.37
C MET A 1 -22.88 -7.65 -9.65
N ASN A 2 -21.80 -7.06 -9.14
CA ASN A 2 -20.91 -7.74 -8.20
C ASN A 2 -21.13 -7.00 -6.88
N ASP A 3 -22.05 -7.53 -6.08
CA ASP A 3 -22.34 -7.02 -4.76
C ASP A 3 -21.11 -7.34 -3.89
N HIS A 4 -20.14 -6.42 -3.91
CA HIS A 4 -18.96 -6.40 -3.04
C HIS A 4 -19.36 -6.05 -1.59
N HIS A 5 -20.43 -6.68 -1.10
CA HIS A 5 -20.74 -6.67 0.31
C HIS A 5 -19.93 -7.80 0.94
N PRO A 6 -19.16 -7.56 2.02
CA PRO A 6 -18.53 -8.66 2.73
C PRO A 6 -19.62 -9.64 3.17
N ASP A 7 -19.44 -10.89 2.77
CA ASP A 7 -20.44 -11.94 2.85
C ASP A 7 -20.98 -12.06 4.29
N GLY A 8 -22.30 -12.22 4.47
CA GLY A 8 -22.91 -12.23 5.81
C GLY A 8 -22.33 -13.35 6.71
N PHE A 9 -21.79 -14.40 6.10
CA PHE A 9 -21.05 -15.46 6.76
C PHE A 9 -19.71 -15.01 7.36
N THR A 10 -18.96 -14.13 6.67
CA THR A 10 -17.74 -13.52 7.23
C THR A 10 -18.06 -12.66 8.45
N MET A 11 -19.19 -11.97 8.44
CA MET A 11 -19.64 -11.11 9.55
C MET A 11 -20.01 -11.92 10.81
N ILE A 12 -20.73 -13.03 10.65
CA ILE A 12 -21.06 -13.96 11.75
C ILE A 12 -19.80 -14.67 12.26
N GLY A 13 -18.89 -15.06 11.37
CA GLY A 13 -17.64 -15.74 11.72
C GLY A 13 -16.74 -14.88 12.61
N LEU A 14 -16.53 -13.61 12.24
CA LEU A 14 -15.71 -12.67 13.02
C LEU A 14 -16.30 -12.40 14.40
N HIS A 15 -17.61 -12.17 14.49
CA HIS A 15 -18.30 -11.95 15.77
C HIS A 15 -18.20 -13.14 16.73
N LYS A 16 -18.27 -14.38 16.21
CA LYS A 16 -18.13 -15.58 17.04
C LYS A 16 -16.70 -15.78 17.54
N LEU A 17 -15.70 -15.46 16.73
CA LEU A 17 -14.29 -15.51 17.15
C LEU A 17 -13.99 -14.46 18.23
N ALA A 18 -14.58 -13.26 18.15
CA ALA A 18 -14.49 -12.21 19.17
C ALA A 18 -15.11 -12.59 20.53
N ALA A 19 -16.16 -13.40 20.50
CA ALA A 19 -16.82 -13.85 21.72
C ALA A 19 -16.03 -14.97 22.42
N GLN A 20 -15.20 -15.71 21.67
CA GLN A 20 -14.38 -16.82 22.17
C GLN A 20 -12.98 -16.37 22.60
N SER A 21 -12.37 -15.48 21.82
CA SER A 21 -11.15 -14.76 22.19
C SER A 21 -11.60 -13.44 22.79
N SER A 22 -11.55 -13.27 24.11
CA SER A 22 -12.03 -12.09 24.86
C SER A 22 -11.34 -10.76 24.55
N ASP A 23 -10.95 -10.55 23.30
CA ASP A 23 -10.23 -9.42 22.78
C ASP A 23 -11.26 -8.51 22.10
N GLY A 24 -11.68 -7.46 22.81
CA GLY A 24 -12.76 -6.55 22.42
C GLY A 24 -12.47 -5.67 21.19
N LEU A 25 -11.48 -6.05 20.37
CA LEU A 25 -11.00 -5.30 19.21
C LEU A 25 -11.73 -5.63 17.88
N VAL A 26 -12.66 -6.57 17.89
CA VAL A 26 -13.29 -7.06 16.65
C VAL A 26 -14.25 -6.08 15.97
N PRO A 27 -15.05 -5.24 16.68
CA PRO A 27 -15.87 -4.23 16.04
C PRO A 27 -15.04 -3.19 15.27
N GLU A 28 -13.95 -2.70 15.87
CA GLU A 28 -13.05 -1.71 15.26
C GLU A 28 -12.38 -2.26 14.00
N LEU A 29 -11.96 -3.53 14.01
CA LEU A 29 -11.40 -4.19 12.83
C LEU A 29 -12.44 -4.34 11.72
N TYR A 30 -13.70 -4.63 12.07
CA TYR A 30 -14.78 -4.72 11.10
C TYR A 30 -15.06 -3.36 10.44
N GLU A 31 -15.13 -2.28 11.21
CA GLU A 31 -15.28 -0.93 10.68
C GLU A 31 -14.12 -0.55 9.75
N LEU A 32 -12.89 -0.90 10.13
CA LEU A 32 -11.71 -0.68 9.30
C LEU A 32 -11.79 -1.44 7.96
N PHE A 33 -12.24 -2.70 7.97
CA PHE A 33 -12.42 -3.49 6.75
C PHE A 33 -13.51 -2.91 5.84
N GLN A 34 -14.62 -2.45 6.41
CA GLN A 34 -15.71 -1.81 5.65
C GLN A 34 -15.25 -0.52 4.98
N GLN A 35 -14.53 0.32 5.73
CA GLN A 35 -13.95 1.54 5.17
C GLN A 35 -12.97 1.24 4.02
N HIS A 36 -12.16 0.19 4.17
CA HIS A 36 -11.23 -0.23 3.13
C HIS A 36 -11.94 -0.76 1.88
N ALA A 37 -12.95 -1.62 2.05
CA ALA A 37 -13.76 -2.15 0.94
C ALA A 37 -14.48 -1.03 0.18
N GLY A 38 -15.08 -0.06 0.89
CA GLY A 38 -15.71 1.11 0.29
C GLY A 38 -14.73 1.96 -0.52
N ARG A 39 -13.51 2.19 -0.02
CA ARG A 39 -12.48 2.93 -0.76
C ARG A 39 -12.02 2.21 -2.02
N GLN A 40 -11.88 0.89 -1.99
CA GLN A 40 -11.50 0.10 -3.15
C GLN A 40 -12.56 0.15 -4.27
N GLN A 41 -13.85 0.19 -3.92
CA GLN A 41 -14.92 0.35 -4.91
C GLN A 41 -14.86 1.70 -5.62
N ILE A 42 -14.56 2.78 -4.89
CA ILE A 42 -14.49 4.14 -5.43
C ILE A 42 -13.19 4.36 -6.21
N TYR A 43 -12.07 3.81 -5.71
CA TYR A 43 -10.74 3.98 -6.27
C TYR A 43 -10.05 2.63 -6.49
N PRO A 44 -10.43 1.87 -7.54
CA PRO A 44 -9.96 0.50 -7.73
C PRO A 44 -8.45 0.37 -7.97
N ASN A 45 -7.81 1.46 -8.41
CA ASN A 45 -6.37 1.50 -8.70
C ASN A 45 -5.55 2.25 -7.64
N VAL A 46 -6.16 2.59 -6.50
CA VAL A 46 -5.49 3.32 -5.42
C VAL A 46 -5.36 2.41 -4.21
N THR A 47 -4.13 2.14 -3.78
CA THR A 47 -3.85 1.47 -2.51
C THR A 47 -3.28 2.46 -1.51
N LEU A 48 -3.62 2.30 -0.24
CA LEU A 48 -2.97 3.06 0.83
C LEU A 48 -1.50 2.64 0.93
N PHE A 49 -0.64 3.62 1.17
CA PHE A 49 0.77 3.36 1.40
C PHE A 49 0.95 2.69 2.78
N PRO A 50 1.69 1.56 2.89
CA PRO A 50 1.84 0.82 4.14
C PRO A 50 2.83 1.54 5.07
N THR A 51 2.36 2.59 5.76
CA THR A 51 3.20 3.46 6.60
C THR A 51 3.95 2.74 7.71
N TRP A 52 3.42 1.63 8.21
CA TRP A 52 4.01 0.84 9.30
C TRP A 52 5.08 -0.16 8.81
N GLU A 53 5.04 -0.57 7.53
CA GLU A 53 6.10 -1.37 6.90
C GLU A 53 7.15 -0.49 6.22
N ALA A 54 6.82 0.78 5.97
CA ALA A 54 7.70 1.71 5.31
C ALA A 54 8.80 2.19 6.25
N ARG A 55 10.05 2.09 5.78
CA ARG A 55 11.21 2.70 6.46
C ARG A 55 11.11 4.22 6.49
N MET A 56 11.80 4.86 7.43
CA MET A 56 11.93 6.31 7.42
C MET A 56 12.81 6.79 6.24
N PRO A 57 12.60 8.02 5.74
CA PRO A 57 13.52 8.63 4.78
C PRO A 57 14.95 8.65 5.34
N GLY A 58 15.92 8.18 4.56
CA GLY A 58 17.34 8.14 4.96
C GLY A 58 17.75 6.88 5.74
N GLU A 59 16.79 6.08 6.21
CA GLU A 59 17.09 4.81 6.87
C GLU A 59 17.62 3.77 5.86
N ALA A 60 18.59 2.96 6.29
CA ALA A 60 19.16 1.89 5.48
C ALA A 60 18.10 0.82 5.19
N THR A 61 18.15 0.22 4.00
CA THR A 61 17.17 -0.79 3.61
C THR A 61 17.47 -2.12 4.30
N THR A 62 16.50 -2.65 5.04
CA THR A 62 16.59 -4.00 5.64
C THR A 62 16.40 -5.11 4.60
N ARG A 63 15.62 -4.83 3.54
CA ARG A 63 15.42 -5.77 2.42
C ARG A 63 16.49 -5.51 1.34
N PRO A 64 17.13 -6.57 0.80
CA PRO A 64 18.06 -6.40 -0.30
C PRO A 64 17.32 -5.79 -1.49
N LEU A 65 17.83 -4.64 -1.95
CA LEU A 65 17.37 -4.04 -3.20
C LEU A 65 17.83 -4.95 -4.36
N GLY A 66 17.03 -5.01 -5.43
CA GLY A 66 17.36 -5.85 -6.60
C GLY A 66 18.73 -5.49 -7.20
N ALA A 67 19.32 -6.39 -8.00
CA ALA A 67 20.69 -6.27 -8.50
C ALA A 67 21.01 -4.91 -9.17
N ALA A 68 20.03 -4.28 -9.83
CA ALA A 68 20.21 -2.94 -10.42
C ALA A 68 20.50 -1.84 -9.39
N ALA A 69 19.97 -1.97 -8.18
CA ALA A 69 20.17 -0.99 -7.12
C ALA A 69 21.54 -1.10 -6.43
N ALA A 70 22.19 -2.27 -6.48
CA ALA A 70 23.55 -2.44 -5.96
C ALA A 70 24.55 -1.49 -6.65
N ASN A 71 24.31 -1.19 -7.92
CA ASN A 71 25.16 -0.33 -8.74
C ASN A 71 24.59 1.09 -8.91
N GLY A 72 23.50 1.44 -8.21
CA GLY A 72 22.81 2.73 -8.37
C GLY A 72 22.08 2.91 -9.70
N ASN A 73 21.93 1.85 -10.51
CA ASN A 73 21.25 1.88 -11.81
C ASN A 73 19.72 1.88 -11.69
N ASN A 74 19.18 1.94 -10.48
CA ASN A 74 17.76 2.07 -10.19
C ASN A 74 17.29 3.53 -10.15
N ILE A 75 18.19 4.51 -10.29
CA ILE A 75 17.87 5.94 -10.22
C ILE A 75 18.03 6.56 -11.61
N LEU A 76 16.93 7.05 -12.18
CA LEU A 76 16.98 7.89 -13.38
C LEU A 76 17.35 9.31 -12.99
N ALA A 77 18.53 9.77 -13.41
CA ALA A 77 18.94 11.14 -13.18
C ALA A 77 18.05 12.13 -13.94
N PHE A 78 17.70 13.25 -13.31
CA PHE A 78 17.02 14.32 -14.01
C PHE A 78 17.91 14.84 -15.16
N PRO A 79 17.33 15.13 -16.34
CA PRO A 79 18.10 15.69 -17.44
C PRO A 79 18.69 17.03 -17.02
N SER A 80 20.01 17.16 -17.11
CA SER A 80 20.68 18.43 -16.80
C SER A 80 20.25 19.51 -17.80
N ARG A 81 20.06 20.74 -17.32
CA ARG A 81 19.70 21.89 -18.17
C ARG A 81 20.73 22.10 -19.30
N ALA A 82 22.00 21.80 -19.04
CA ALA A 82 23.09 21.83 -20.01
C ALA A 82 22.90 20.79 -21.14
N ALA A 83 22.55 19.55 -20.81
CA ALA A 83 22.28 18.51 -21.80
C ALA A 83 21.06 18.84 -22.67
N ARG A 84 20.05 19.50 -22.09
CA ARG A 84 18.85 19.95 -22.82
C ARG A 84 19.13 21.10 -23.78
N ALA A 85 20.10 21.96 -23.46
CA ALA A 85 20.55 23.05 -24.34
C ALA A 85 21.38 22.52 -25.52
N ALA A 86 22.21 21.49 -25.30
CA ALA A 86 22.99 20.84 -26.36
C ALA A 86 22.11 20.13 -27.40
N LYS A 87 21.06 19.40 -26.96
CA LYS A 87 20.11 18.74 -27.87
C LYS A 87 19.25 19.69 -28.72
N ARG A 88 19.09 20.96 -28.31
CA ARG A 88 18.33 21.96 -29.06
C ARG A 88 19.15 22.67 -30.14
N LYS A 89 20.47 22.46 -30.14
CA LYS A 89 21.41 23.05 -31.10
C LYS A 89 21.90 22.05 -32.16
N ALA A 90 21.43 20.80 -32.10
CA ALA A 90 21.70 19.76 -33.09
C ALA A 90 20.50 19.59 -34.01
#